data_AF-W8CTD2-F1
#
_entry.id   AF-W8CTD2-F1
#
_cell.length_a   1.000
_cell.length_b   1.000
_cell.length_c   1.000
_cell.angle_alpha   90.00
_cell.angle_beta   90.00
_cell.angle_gamma   90.00
#
_symmetry.space_group_name_H-M   'P 1'
#
loop_
_entity.id
_entity.type
_entity.pdbx_description
1 polymer ?
#
loop_
_entity_poly.entity_id
_entity_poly.type
_entity_poly.pdbx_seq_one_letter_code
_entity_poly.pdbx_strand_id
1 'polypeptide(L)'
;MGKVQGIFVGHRKFAADSDWKRREEERRYQLRCQRFDAWSEKWITVYRLKNSCLWTDAAIRRWLGSPQQQGKYKVFSVEVVRMAETRPDFQAWRQARIDKKRTMDKFSEIRSL
;
A
#
# COMPACT_ATOMS: atom_id res chain seq x y z
N MET A 1 -17.92 13.13 -20.08
CA MET A 1 -16.56 13.72 -20.00
C MET A 1 -16.69 15.22 -20.19
N GLY A 2 -16.14 16.04 -19.29
CA GLY A 2 -16.18 17.51 -19.45
C GLY A 2 -15.31 17.96 -20.62
N LYS A 3 -15.67 19.08 -21.27
CA LYS A 3 -14.88 19.67 -22.35
C LYS A 3 -13.51 20.10 -21.81
N VAL A 4 -12.44 19.80 -22.53
CA VAL A 4 -11.08 20.26 -22.21
C VAL A 4 -11.08 21.79 -22.32
N GLN A 5 -10.77 22.49 -21.23
CA GLN A 5 -10.64 23.95 -21.25
C GLN A 5 -9.31 24.32 -21.89
N GLY A 6 -9.33 25.20 -22.88
CA GLY A 6 -8.14 25.60 -23.62
C GLY A 6 -8.46 26.33 -24.90
N ILE A 7 -7.40 26.77 -25.58
CA ILE A 7 -7.48 27.60 -26.78
C ILE A 7 -6.98 26.78 -27.98
N PHE A 8 -7.68 26.88 -29.10
CA PHE A 8 -7.22 26.33 -30.37
C PHE A 8 -6.10 27.21 -30.93
N VAL A 9 -4.92 26.62 -31.18
CA VAL A 9 -3.71 27.36 -31.60
C VAL A 9 -3.46 27.24 -33.11
N GLY A 10 -4.36 26.56 -33.85
CA GLY A 10 -4.18 26.29 -35.29
C GLY A 10 -3.54 24.92 -35.57
N HIS A 11 -3.49 24.50 -36.84
CA HIS A 11 -2.88 23.24 -37.30
C HIS A 11 -3.28 21.98 -36.50
N ARG A 12 -4.57 21.82 -36.16
CA ARG A 12 -5.09 20.71 -35.33
C ARG A 12 -4.44 20.61 -33.94
N LYS A 13 -3.83 21.69 -33.44
CA LYS A 13 -3.23 21.76 -32.09
C LYS A 13 -4.13 22.52 -31.14
N PHE A 14 -4.27 21.99 -29.93
CA PHE A 14 -5.07 22.57 -28.85
C PHE A 14 -4.19 22.76 -27.62
N ALA A 15 -4.08 24.01 -27.14
CA ALA A 15 -3.38 24.30 -25.90
C ALA A 15 -4.38 24.18 -24.75
N ALA A 16 -4.32 23.05 -24.03
CA ALA A 16 -5.09 22.88 -22.81
C ALA A 16 -4.55 23.84 -21.72
N ASP A 17 -5.48 24.50 -21.05
CA ASP A 17 -5.24 25.40 -19.92
C ASP A 17 -4.39 24.71 -18.85
N SER A 18 -3.38 25.41 -18.32
CA SER A 18 -2.46 24.89 -17.31
C SER A 18 -3.18 24.49 -16.01
N ASP A 19 -4.17 25.25 -15.57
CA ASP A 19 -4.98 24.94 -14.39
C ASP A 19 -5.93 23.78 -14.66
N TRP A 20 -6.41 23.62 -15.90
CA TRP A 20 -7.15 22.42 -16.30
C TRP A 20 -6.25 21.17 -16.26
N LYS A 21 -5.01 21.25 -16.79
CA LYS A 21 -4.05 20.14 -16.74
C LYS A 21 -3.72 19.75 -15.31
N ARG A 22 -3.43 20.72 -14.43
CA ARG A 22 -3.15 20.46 -13.01
C ARG A 22 -4.32 19.74 -12.33
N ARG A 23 -5.55 20.25 -12.48
CA ARG A 23 -6.76 19.62 -11.92
C ARG A 23 -6.98 18.21 -12.44
N GLU A 24 -6.75 17.97 -13.73
CA GLU A 24 -6.91 16.65 -14.33
C GLU A 24 -5.82 15.67 -13.84
N GLU A 25 -4.58 16.13 -13.66
CA GLU A 25 -3.51 15.34 -13.05
C GLU A 25 -3.80 14.98 -11.59
N GLU A 26 -4.26 15.94 -10.78
CA GLU A 26 -4.70 15.73 -9.41
C GLU A 26 -5.86 14.72 -9.34
N ARG A 27 -6.86 14.86 -10.21
CA ARG A 27 -7.99 13.92 -10.30
C ARG A 27 -7.52 12.50 -10.64
N ARG A 28 -6.60 12.37 -11.61
CA ARG A 28 -6.01 11.07 -11.97
C ARG A 28 -5.20 10.49 -10.83
N TYR A 29 -4.47 11.32 -10.09
CA TYR A 29 -3.75 10.90 -8.90
C TYR A 29 -4.69 10.37 -7.83
N GLN A 30 -5.74 11.12 -7.48
CA GLN A 30 -6.76 10.70 -6.51
C GLN A 30 -7.43 9.38 -6.90
N LEU A 31 -7.78 9.21 -8.18
CA LEU A 31 -8.34 7.95 -8.68
C LEU A 31 -7.35 6.78 -8.56
N ARG A 32 -6.05 7.01 -8.76
CA ARG A 32 -5.01 5.98 -8.54
C ARG A 32 -4.91 5.63 -7.06
N CYS A 33 -4.94 6.62 -6.16
CA CYS A 33 -4.95 6.40 -4.72
C CYS A 33 -6.16 5.57 -4.30
N GLN A 34 -7.37 5.95 -4.70
CA GLN A 34 -8.60 5.20 -4.37
C GLN A 34 -8.55 3.75 -4.86
N ARG A 35 -8.06 3.52 -6.08
CA ARG A 35 -7.88 2.16 -6.62
C ARG A 35 -6.87 1.37 -5.81
N PHE A 36 -5.79 2.02 -5.39
CA PHE A 36 -4.78 1.39 -4.55
C PHE A 36 -5.32 1.09 -3.16
N ASP A 37 -6.08 1.99 -2.56
CA ASP A 37 -6.68 1.82 -1.24
C ASP A 37 -7.65 0.65 -1.24
N ALA A 38 -8.60 0.61 -2.20
CA ALA A 38 -9.53 -0.50 -2.39
C ALA A 38 -8.83 -1.82 -2.70
N TRP A 39 -7.70 -1.79 -3.42
CA TRP A 39 -6.87 -2.97 -3.62
C TRP A 39 -6.20 -3.41 -2.31
N SER A 40 -5.71 -2.44 -1.52
CA SER A 40 -4.98 -2.68 -0.28
C SER A 40 -5.83 -3.16 0.89
N GLU A 41 -7.15 -2.96 0.81
CA GLU A 41 -8.12 -3.58 1.72
C GLU A 41 -8.12 -5.11 1.59
N LYS A 42 -7.89 -5.62 0.38
CA LYS A 42 -7.91 -7.06 0.08
C LYS A 42 -6.54 -7.69 0.13
N TRP A 43 -5.51 -6.94 -0.29
CA TRP A 43 -4.17 -7.45 -0.50
C TRP A 43 -3.11 -6.62 0.22
N ILE A 44 -2.08 -7.30 0.72
CA ILE A 44 -0.88 -6.65 1.24
C ILE A 44 0.38 -7.21 0.62
N THR A 45 1.31 -6.32 0.27
CA THR A 45 2.61 -6.71 -0.29
C THR A 45 3.55 -7.23 0.80
N VAL A 46 4.42 -8.16 0.43
CA VAL A 46 5.52 -8.63 1.30
C VAL A 46 6.36 -7.47 1.82
N TYR A 47 6.59 -6.44 0.98
CA TYR A 47 7.31 -5.24 1.38
C TYR A 47 6.61 -4.48 2.52
N ARG A 48 5.30 -4.26 2.43
CA ARG A 48 4.54 -3.57 3.49
C ARG A 48 4.48 -4.38 4.78
N LEU A 49 4.37 -5.71 4.70
CA LEU A 49 4.44 -6.58 5.88
C LEU A 49 5.75 -6.40 6.65
N LYS A 50 6.88 -6.36 5.93
CA LYS A 50 8.19 -6.19 6.56
C LYS A 50 8.39 -4.79 7.14
N ASN A 51 8.04 -3.76 6.37
CA ASN A 51 8.38 -2.38 6.74
C ASN A 51 7.38 -1.75 7.71
N SER A 52 6.08 -2.03 7.56
CA SER A 52 5.04 -1.42 8.39
C SER A 52 4.61 -2.32 9.54
N CYS A 53 4.65 -3.65 9.37
CA CYS A 53 4.10 -4.61 10.34
C CYS A 53 5.18 -5.43 11.06
N LEU A 54 6.47 -5.14 10.82
CA LEU A 54 7.64 -5.80 11.43
C LEU A 54 7.80 -7.30 11.15
N TRP A 55 7.19 -7.79 10.08
CA TRP A 55 7.34 -9.18 9.67
C TRP A 55 8.78 -9.47 9.18
N THR A 56 9.25 -10.70 9.39
CA THR A 56 10.51 -11.18 8.82
C THR A 56 10.25 -12.24 7.75
N ASP A 57 11.23 -12.51 6.89
CA ASP A 57 11.13 -13.61 5.91
C ASP A 57 10.84 -14.96 6.58
N ALA A 58 11.47 -15.24 7.73
CA ALA A 58 11.23 -16.45 8.49
C ALA A 58 9.78 -16.50 9.03
N ALA A 59 9.26 -15.38 9.52
CA ALA A 59 7.89 -15.29 10.00
C ALA A 59 6.88 -15.50 8.87
N ILE A 60 7.10 -14.85 7.73
CA ILE A 60 6.25 -14.99 6.55
C ILE A 60 6.20 -16.47 6.13
N ARG A 61 7.35 -17.15 6.02
CA ARG A 61 7.38 -18.58 5.67
C ARG A 61 6.68 -19.46 6.70
N ARG A 62 6.86 -19.17 8.00
CA ARG A 62 6.30 -19.97 9.09
C ARG A 62 4.79 -19.85 9.22
N TRP A 63 4.24 -18.63 9.13
CA TRP A 63 2.83 -18.38 9.44
C TRP A 63 1.96 -18.14 8.19
N LEU A 64 2.52 -17.64 7.09
CA LEU A 64 1.77 -17.35 5.85
C LEU A 64 2.13 -18.28 4.68
N GLY A 65 3.29 -18.94 4.75
CA GLY A 65 3.79 -19.79 3.67
C GLY A 65 4.33 -18.98 2.49
N SER A 66 3.86 -19.31 1.29
CA SER A 66 4.32 -18.72 0.04
C SER A 66 3.40 -17.60 -0.44
N PRO A 67 3.92 -16.42 -0.82
CA PRO A 67 3.10 -15.33 -1.35
C PRO A 67 2.54 -15.65 -2.72
N GLN A 68 1.41 -15.03 -3.05
CA GLN A 68 0.83 -15.04 -4.39
C GLN A 68 1.48 -13.95 -5.25
N GLN A 69 1.53 -14.18 -6.56
CA GLN A 69 2.03 -13.19 -7.52
C GLN A 69 0.86 -12.40 -8.11
N GLN A 70 0.84 -11.08 -7.92
CA GLN A 70 -0.16 -10.19 -8.49
C GLN A 70 0.54 -9.07 -9.29
N GLY A 71 0.52 -9.21 -10.61
CA GLY A 71 1.33 -8.38 -11.51
C GLY A 71 2.81 -8.47 -11.14
N LYS A 72 3.42 -7.34 -10.79
CA LYS A 72 4.83 -7.27 -10.37
C LYS A 72 5.05 -7.52 -8.86
N TYR A 73 3.99 -7.66 -8.07
CA TYR A 73 4.09 -7.74 -6.61
C TYR A 73 3.88 -9.15 -6.08
N LYS A 74 4.64 -9.49 -5.02
CA LYS A 74 4.37 -10.64 -4.15
C LYS A 74 3.46 -10.21 -3.01
N VAL A 75 2.32 -10.87 -2.85
CA VAL A 75 1.22 -10.44 -1.98
C VAL A 75 0.63 -11.58 -1.16
N PHE A 76 -0.03 -11.20 -0.07
CA PHE A 76 -0.92 -12.05 0.71
C PHE A 76 -2.28 -11.38 0.81
N SER A 77 -3.35 -12.15 1.01
CA SER A 77 -4.63 -11.57 1.37
C SER A 77 -4.57 -11.00 2.79
N VAL A 78 -5.20 -9.85 3.01
CA VAL A 78 -5.24 -9.21 4.33
C VAL A 78 -5.89 -10.12 5.37
N GLU A 79 -6.91 -10.88 4.98
CA GLU A 79 -7.60 -11.85 5.84
C GLU A 79 -6.67 -12.94 6.38
N VAL A 80 -5.86 -13.57 5.51
CA VAL A 80 -4.89 -14.60 5.93
C VAL A 80 -3.86 -14.02 6.89
N VAL A 81 -3.43 -12.78 6.65
CA VAL A 81 -2.51 -12.11 7.57
C VAL A 81 -3.18 -11.84 8.92
N ARG A 82 -4.40 -11.31 8.94
CA ARG A 82 -5.16 -11.09 10.19
C ARG A 82 -5.32 -12.38 10.99
N MET A 83 -5.67 -13.48 10.33
CA MET A 83 -5.77 -14.79 10.99
C MET A 83 -4.44 -15.27 11.58
N ALA A 84 -3.31 -14.91 10.97
CA ALA A 84 -2.00 -15.19 11.55
C ALA A 84 -1.71 -14.27 12.75
N GLU A 85 -2.07 -12.99 12.67
CA GLU A 85 -1.88 -12.02 13.76
C GLU A 85 -2.74 -12.31 15.00
N THR A 86 -3.86 -13.02 14.86
CA THR A 86 -4.68 -13.47 16.00
C THR A 86 -4.09 -14.65 16.75
N ARG A 87 -3.07 -15.35 16.21
CA ARG A 87 -2.53 -16.54 16.88
C ARG A 87 -1.68 -16.15 18.11
N PRO A 88 -1.84 -16.82 19.26
CA PRO A 88 -1.08 -16.49 20.46
C PRO A 88 0.44 -16.62 20.29
N ASP A 89 0.90 -17.62 19.54
CA ASP A 89 2.33 -17.85 19.26
C ASP A 89 2.94 -16.70 18.43
N PHE A 90 2.18 -16.21 17.45
CA PHE A 90 2.57 -15.06 16.65
C PHE A 90 2.58 -13.77 17.48
N GLN A 91 1.57 -13.56 18.33
CA GLN A 91 1.51 -12.36 19.18
C GLN A 91 2.69 -12.31 20.16
N ALA A 92 3.02 -13.43 20.81
CA ALA A 92 4.18 -13.52 21.69
C ALA A 92 5.48 -13.22 20.91
N TRP A 93 5.64 -13.78 19.72
CA TRP A 93 6.78 -13.49 18.84
C TRP A 93 6.84 -12.02 18.41
N ARG A 94 5.70 -11.42 18.06
CA ARG A 94 5.60 -10.02 17.60
C ARG A 94 5.88 -9.04 18.73
N GLN A 95 5.40 -9.33 19.95
CA GLN A 95 5.58 -8.46 21.11
C GLN A 95 7.06 -8.23 21.41
N ALA A 96 7.88 -9.29 21.44
CA ALA A 96 9.32 -9.16 21.65
C ALA A 96 10.02 -8.24 20.62
N ARG A 97 9.51 -8.21 19.38
CA ARG A 97 10.02 -7.31 18.34
C ARG A 97 9.53 -5.87 18.51
N ILE A 98 8.27 -5.68 18.91
CA ILE A 98 7.72 -4.36 19.23
C ILE A 98 8.53 -3.74 20.36
N ASP A 99 8.79 -4.50 21.43
CA ASP A 99 9.57 -4.03 22.58
C ASP A 99 10.99 -3.62 22.16
N LYS A 100 11.66 -4.46 21.36
CA LYS A 100 12.97 -4.13 20.79
C LYS A 100 12.93 -2.90 19.87
N LYS A 101 11.88 -2.72 19.09
CA LYS A 101 11.76 -1.57 18.18
C LYS A 101 11.53 -0.29 18.97
N ARG A 102 10.71 -0.34 20.02
CA ARG A 102 10.45 0.80 20.93
C ARG A 102 11.69 1.23 21.71
N THR A 103 12.57 0.31 22.09
CA THR A 103 13.83 0.68 22.76
C THR A 103 14.82 1.36 21.82
N MET A 104 14.84 0.97 20.54
CA MET A 104 15.72 1.57 19.53
C MET A 104 15.18 2.89 18.96
N ASP A 105 13.86 2.99 18.81
CA ASP A 105 13.18 4.08 18.12
C ASP A 105 11.85 4.39 18.82
N LYS A 106 11.92 5.34 19.75
CA LYS A 106 10.83 5.73 20.66
C LYS A 106 9.60 6.29 19.93
N PHE A 107 9.75 6.72 18.68
CA PHE A 107 8.69 7.37 17.88
C PHE A 107 8.21 6.51 16.70
N SER A 108 8.59 5.24 16.64
CA SER A 108 8.17 4.37 15.54
C SER A 108 6.69 3.97 15.64
N GLU A 109 5.89 4.38 14.65
CA GLU A 109 4.52 3.89 14.47
C GLU A 109 4.54 2.47 13.90
N ILE A 110 4.19 1.49 14.73
CA ILE A 110 4.10 0.08 14.31
C ILE A 110 2.65 -0.20 13.92
N ARG A 111 2.44 -0.50 12.64
CA ARG A 111 1.10 -0.75 12.11
C ARG A 111 0.71 -2.23 12.29
N SER A 112 -0.47 -2.48 12.87
CA SER A 112 -1.18 -3.76 12.73
C SER A 112 -2.23 -3.65 11.61
N LEU A 113 -2.66 -4.79 11.08
CA LEU A 113 -3.64 -4.86 9.98
C LEU A 113 -5.07 -5.14 10.44
#